data_AF-A0A261BPK7-F1
#
_entry.id   AF-A0A261BPK7-F1
#
_cell.length_a   1.000
_cell.length_b   1.000
_cell.length_c   1.000
_cell.angle_alpha   90.00
_cell.angle_beta   90.00
_cell.angle_gamma   90.00
#
_symmetry.space_group_name_H-M   'P 1'
#
loop_
_entity.id
_entity.type
_entity.pdbx_description
1 polymer ?
#
loop_
_entity_poly.entity_id
_entity_poly.type
_entity_poly.pdbx_seq_one_letter_code
_entity_poly.pdbx_strand_id
1 'polypeptide(L)'
;MYLNGIYTAFFCFQDHLTSYIYILLGIFVITAYVPTRQDFFERKIVGSRFGLIHIIYCDLYLHWVFLHGGFDSDHVVKWFPNVIVLYSLIAAAFMFYVTMVPERLWPGKFDVVGCSHQWWHIFILGAMIYWQQSGNQLLTEYRSFSD
;
A
#
# COMPACT_ATOMS: atom_id res chain seq x y z
N MET A 1 5.87 -3.04 1.74
CA MET A 1 4.89 -1.95 2.02
C MET A 1 4.14 -2.22 3.32
N TYR A 2 3.40 -3.32 3.43
CA TYR A 2 2.48 -3.58 4.56
C TYR A 2 3.16 -3.75 5.93
N LEU A 3 4.20 -4.58 6.03
CA LEU A 3 4.86 -4.85 7.32
C LEU A 3 5.42 -3.58 7.97
N ASN A 4 6.18 -2.78 7.21
CA ASN A 4 6.73 -1.51 7.71
C ASN A 4 5.63 -0.55 8.14
N GLY A 5 4.55 -0.44 7.34
CA GLY A 5 3.42 0.44 7.67
C GLY A 5 2.66 0.03 8.92
N ILE A 6 2.36 -1.26 9.09
CA ILE A 6 1.71 -1.78 10.30
C ILE A 6 2.63 -1.57 11.52
N TYR A 7 3.92 -1.85 11.38
CA TYR A 7 4.88 -1.69 12.46
C TYR A 7 4.97 -0.23 12.95
N THR A 8 5.11 0.73 12.03
CA THR A 8 5.23 2.14 12.40
C THR A 8 3.90 2.74 12.87
N ALA A 9 2.77 2.34 12.30
CA ALA A 9 1.45 2.83 12.73
C ALA A 9 1.11 2.43 14.18
N PHE A 10 1.39 1.17 14.54
CA PHE A 10 1.01 0.61 15.84
C PHE A 10 2.20 0.43 16.79
N PHE A 11 3.32 1.14 16.55
CA PHE A 11 4.52 1.05 17.38
C PHE A 11 4.24 1.29 18.87
N CYS A 12 3.38 2.26 19.18
CA CYS A 12 2.99 2.59 20.56
C CYS A 12 1.90 1.67 21.13
N PHE A 13 1.28 0.81 20.31
CA PHE A 13 0.10 -0.01 20.64
C PHE A 13 0.38 -1.49 20.39
N GLN A 14 1.11 -2.14 21.30
CA GLN A 14 1.66 -3.49 21.11
C GLN A 14 0.60 -4.59 20.90
N ASP A 15 -0.55 -4.49 21.57
CA ASP A 15 -1.64 -5.46 21.41
C ASP A 15 -2.26 -5.42 20.00
N HIS A 16 -2.48 -4.21 19.48
CA HIS A 16 -2.99 -3.99 18.13
C HIS A 16 -1.95 -4.39 17.08
N LEU A 17 -0.68 -4.02 17.28
CA LEU A 17 0.44 -4.40 16.42
C LEU A 17 0.51 -5.91 16.24
N THR A 18 0.50 -6.64 17.36
CA THR A 18 0.58 -8.11 17.38
C THR A 18 -0.60 -8.72 16.62
N SER A 19 -1.81 -8.22 16.88
CA SER A 19 -3.03 -8.68 16.19
C SER A 19 -2.94 -8.50 14.67
N TYR A 20 -2.50 -7.32 14.20
CA TYR A 20 -2.38 -7.04 12.77
C TYR A 20 -1.26 -7.83 12.09
N ILE A 21 -0.16 -8.12 12.79
CA ILE A 21 0.89 -9.00 12.27
C ILE A 21 0.37 -10.42 12.06
N TYR A 22 -0.42 -10.98 12.99
CA TYR A 22 -1.02 -12.30 12.82
C TYR A 22 -2.00 -12.34 11.65
N ILE A 23 -2.83 -11.30 11.48
CA ILE A 23 -3.73 -11.18 10.33
C ILE A 23 -2.93 -11.12 9.02
N LEU A 24 -1.87 -10.30 8.97
CA LEU A 24 -0.99 -10.18 7.80
C LEU A 24 -0.33 -11.52 7.44
N LEU A 25 0.15 -12.27 8.45
CA LEU A 25 0.73 -13.58 8.24
C LEU A 25 -0.29 -14.57 7.68
N GLY A 26 -1.52 -14.57 8.20
CA GLY A 26 -2.61 -15.39 7.68
C GLY A 26 -2.93 -15.10 6.22
N ILE A 27 -3.06 -13.81 5.87
CA ILE A 27 -3.25 -13.37 4.48
C ILE A 27 -2.07 -13.82 3.61
N PHE A 28 -0.84 -13.65 4.07
CA PHE A 28 0.36 -14.07 3.34
C PHE A 28 0.32 -15.57 3.00
N VAL A 29 0.05 -16.43 3.99
CA VAL A 29 -0.06 -17.88 3.77
C VAL A 29 -1.14 -18.22 2.75
N ILE A 30 -2.32 -17.60 2.85
CA ILE A 30 -3.41 -17.82 1.90
C ILE A 30 -2.99 -17.37 0.49
N THR A 31 -2.43 -16.17 0.35
CA THR A 31 -2.02 -15.62 -0.94
C THR A 31 -0.84 -16.36 -1.58
N ALA A 32 0.02 -16.98 -0.79
CA ALA A 32 1.10 -17.84 -1.27
C ALA A 32 0.58 -19.23 -1.70
N TYR A 33 -0.41 -19.77 -1.00
CA TYR A 33 -1.00 -21.07 -1.30
C TYR A 33 -1.91 -21.04 -2.53
N VAL A 34 -2.78 -20.04 -2.64
CA VAL A 34 -3.83 -19.97 -3.67
C VAL A 34 -3.31 -20.13 -5.12
N PRO A 35 -2.20 -19.51 -5.53
CA PRO A 35 -1.63 -19.68 -6.88
C PRO A 35 -1.12 -21.09 -7.17
N THR A 36 -0.88 -21.95 -6.17
CA THR A 36 -0.45 -23.33 -6.41
C THR A 36 -1.56 -24.23 -6.97
N ARG A 37 -2.81 -23.75 -6.94
CA ARG A 37 -3.99 -24.47 -7.42
C ARG A 37 -4.21 -24.18 -8.91
N GLN A 38 -4.09 -25.21 -9.75
CA GLN A 38 -4.24 -25.09 -11.21
C GLN A 38 -5.62 -24.54 -11.63
N ASP A 39 -6.68 -24.89 -10.89
CA ASP A 39 -8.06 -24.45 -11.14
C ASP A 39 -8.28 -22.92 -10.96
N PHE A 40 -7.29 -22.22 -10.42
CA PHE A 40 -7.42 -20.83 -10.01
C PHE A 40 -6.97 -19.81 -11.07
N PHE A 41 -6.15 -20.24 -12.02
CA PHE A 41 -5.59 -19.37 -13.07
C PHE A 41 -6.55 -19.10 -14.23
N GLU A 42 -7.67 -19.82 -14.35
CA GLU A 42 -8.61 -19.63 -15.46
C GLU A 42 -9.47 -18.35 -15.37
N ARG A 43 -9.46 -17.63 -14.24
CA ARG A 43 -10.37 -16.51 -14.03
C ARG A 43 -9.66 -15.16 -14.12
N LYS A 44 -10.15 -14.31 -15.04
CA LYS A 44 -10.00 -12.83 -15.14
C LYS A 44 -10.20 -12.04 -13.82
N ILE A 45 -10.48 -12.70 -12.71
CA ILE A 45 -10.72 -12.16 -11.36
C ILE A 45 -9.41 -11.64 -10.72
N VAL A 46 -8.23 -11.98 -11.25
CA VAL A 46 -6.94 -11.54 -10.67
C VAL A 46 -6.81 -10.01 -10.58
N GLY A 47 -7.36 -9.27 -11.56
CA GLY A 47 -7.31 -7.80 -11.58
C GLY A 47 -8.14 -7.10 -10.47
N SER A 48 -9.27 -7.68 -10.03
CA SER A 48 -10.11 -7.05 -8.98
C SER A 48 -9.59 -7.29 -7.56
N ARG A 49 -8.75 -8.31 -7.35
CA ARG A 49 -8.25 -8.72 -6.03
C ARG A 49 -7.24 -7.73 -5.45
N PHE A 50 -6.39 -7.15 -6.29
CA PHE A 50 -5.41 -6.16 -5.83
C PHE A 50 -6.10 -4.90 -5.30
N GLY A 51 -7.15 -4.41 -5.98
CA GLY A 51 -7.96 -3.29 -5.50
C GLY A 51 -8.66 -3.57 -4.16
N LEU A 52 -9.25 -4.76 -4.01
CA LEU A 52 -9.95 -5.16 -2.77
C LEU A 52 -9.02 -5.24 -1.56
N ILE A 53 -7.80 -5.77 -1.74
CA ILE A 53 -6.81 -5.79 -0.66
C ILE A 53 -6.49 -4.36 -0.23
N HIS A 54 -6.18 -3.45 -1.16
CA HIS A 54 -5.87 -2.06 -0.82
C HIS A 54 -7.02 -1.31 -0.11
N ILE A 55 -8.28 -1.64 -0.41
CA ILE A 55 -9.46 -1.10 0.28
C ILE A 55 -9.50 -1.59 1.74
N ILE A 56 -9.27 -2.87 1.99
CA ILE A 56 -9.20 -3.42 3.37
C ILE A 56 -8.08 -2.74 4.17
N TYR A 57 -6.98 -2.36 3.53
CA TYR A 57 -5.91 -1.60 4.18
C TYR A 57 -6.28 -0.16 4.52
N CYS A 58 -7.28 0.47 3.87
CA CYS A 58 -7.75 1.80 4.25
C CYS A 58 -8.32 1.80 5.68
N ASP A 59 -9.00 0.72 6.10
CA ASP A 59 -9.56 0.60 7.44
C ASP A 59 -8.47 0.67 8.53
N LEU A 60 -7.25 0.20 8.24
CA LEU A 60 -6.11 0.28 9.15
C LEU A 60 -5.67 1.72 9.40
N TYR A 61 -5.71 2.57 8.37
CA TYR A 61 -5.35 3.98 8.51
C TYR A 61 -6.43 4.74 9.27
N LEU A 62 -7.71 4.42 9.02
CA LEU A 62 -8.81 4.98 9.82
C LEU A 62 -8.64 4.60 11.29
N HIS A 63 -8.36 3.33 11.58
CA HIS A 63 -8.08 2.87 12.94
C HIS A 63 -6.89 3.61 13.55
N TRP A 64 -5.78 3.76 12.81
CA TRP A 64 -4.62 4.53 13.26
C TRP A 64 -4.96 5.98 13.61
N VAL A 65 -5.72 6.68 12.76
CA VAL A 65 -6.20 8.05 13.03
C VAL A 65 -6.98 8.11 14.33
N PHE A 66 -7.90 7.16 14.56
CA PHE A 66 -8.69 7.11 15.80
C PHE A 66 -7.83 6.86 17.05
N LEU A 67 -6.88 5.92 16.99
CA LEU A 67 -6.02 5.60 18.13
C LEU A 67 -5.11 6.77 18.55
N HIS A 68 -4.67 7.57 17.60
CA HIS A 68 -3.78 8.71 17.86
C HIS A 68 -4.55 10.00 18.21
N GLY A 69 -5.85 9.93 18.47
CA GLY A 69 -6.66 11.07 18.93
C GLY A 69 -7.31 11.89 17.81
N GLY A 70 -7.37 11.36 16.59
CA GLY A 70 -7.99 12.04 15.45
C GLY A 70 -7.18 13.21 14.91
N PHE A 71 -7.82 14.08 14.13
CA PHE A 71 -7.18 15.24 13.49
C PHE A 71 -6.89 16.41 14.45
N ASP A 72 -7.30 16.30 15.72
CA ASP A 72 -6.91 17.27 16.75
C ASP A 72 -5.49 16.99 17.30
N SER A 73 -4.92 15.83 16.98
CA SER A 73 -3.58 15.43 17.36
C SER A 73 -2.54 15.96 16.38
N ASP A 74 -1.55 16.70 16.88
CA ASP A 74 -0.39 17.18 16.11
C ASP A 74 0.32 16.03 15.38
N HIS A 75 0.35 14.84 16.00
CA HIS A 75 0.93 13.65 15.40
C HIS A 75 0.20 13.23 14.12
N VAL A 76 -1.12 13.15 14.18
CA VAL A 76 -1.94 12.75 13.02
C VAL A 76 -1.83 13.79 11.92
N VAL A 77 -1.97 15.08 12.24
CA VAL A 77 -1.92 16.17 11.24
C VAL A 77 -0.57 16.19 10.51
N LYS A 78 0.53 15.95 11.23
CA LYS A 78 1.87 15.92 10.67
C LYS A 78 2.09 14.75 9.70
N TRP A 79 1.62 13.56 10.05
CA TRP A 79 1.95 12.31 9.34
C TRP A 79 0.88 11.86 8.33
N PHE A 80 -0.38 12.29 8.49
CA PHE A 80 -1.48 11.96 7.58
C PHE A 80 -1.24 12.34 6.11
N PRO A 81 -0.60 13.48 5.76
CA PRO A 81 -0.28 13.81 4.37
C PRO A 81 0.54 12.73 3.65
N ASN A 82 1.43 12.02 4.36
CA ASN A 82 2.22 10.94 3.76
C ASN A 82 1.34 9.77 3.31
N VAL A 83 0.24 9.50 4.04
CA VAL A 83 -0.76 8.49 3.64
C VAL A 83 -1.48 8.94 2.38
N ILE A 84 -1.87 10.22 2.28
CA ILE A 84 -2.51 10.78 1.08
C ILE A 84 -1.58 10.62 -0.15
N VAL A 85 -0.31 10.98 -0.01
CA VAL A 85 0.68 10.86 -1.10
C VAL A 85 0.83 9.40 -1.52
N LEU A 86 0.95 8.47 -0.57
CA LEU A 86 1.04 7.04 -0.86
C LEU A 86 -0.15 6.57 -1.70
N TYR A 87 -1.38 6.82 -1.24
CA TYR A 87 -2.58 6.38 -1.91
C TYR A 87 -2.79 7.05 -3.27
N SER A 88 -2.35 8.31 -3.42
CA SER A 88 -2.39 9.02 -4.70
C SER A 88 -1.47 8.38 -5.72
N LEU A 89 -0.24 8.00 -5.33
CA LEU A 89 0.69 7.28 -6.21
C LEU A 89 0.17 5.90 -6.59
N ILE A 90 -0.40 5.16 -5.63
CA ILE A 90 -1.01 3.86 -5.89
C ILE A 90 -2.21 4.00 -6.82
N ALA A 91 -3.10 4.97 -6.59
CA ALA A 91 -4.25 5.23 -7.45
C ALA A 91 -3.82 5.61 -8.87
N ALA A 92 -2.78 6.44 -9.02
CA ALA A 92 -2.20 6.75 -10.32
C ALA A 92 -1.66 5.51 -11.02
N ALA A 93 -0.92 4.64 -10.31
CA ALA A 93 -0.45 3.37 -10.86
C ALA A 93 -1.63 2.54 -11.41
N PHE A 94 -2.65 2.30 -10.58
CA PHE A 94 -3.82 1.53 -10.99
C PHE A 94 -4.59 2.17 -12.15
N MET A 95 -4.63 3.50 -12.22
CA MET A 95 -5.22 4.21 -13.35
C MET A 95 -4.51 3.86 -14.67
N PHE A 96 -3.17 3.88 -14.72
CA PHE A 96 -2.43 3.42 -15.90
C PHE A 96 -2.71 1.94 -16.22
N TYR A 97 -2.65 1.09 -15.20
CA TYR A 97 -2.87 -0.36 -15.36
C TYR A 97 -4.26 -0.70 -15.93
N VAL A 98 -5.32 -0.06 -15.40
CA VAL A 98 -6.70 -0.34 -15.81
C VAL A 98 -7.05 0.31 -17.15
N THR A 99 -6.62 1.56 -17.37
CA THR A 99 -7.00 2.29 -18.59
C THR A 99 -6.24 1.81 -19.83
N MET A 100 -5.05 1.21 -19.64
CA MET A 100 -4.12 0.84 -20.70
C MET A 100 -3.71 2.03 -21.58
N VAL A 101 -3.71 3.24 -21.03
CA VAL A 101 -3.22 4.45 -21.70
C VAL A 101 -1.71 4.57 -21.42
N PRO A 102 -0.86 4.91 -22.42
CA PRO A 102 -1.18 5.46 -23.73
C PRO A 102 -1.37 4.45 -24.88
N GLU A 103 -1.00 3.18 -24.73
CA GLU A 103 -1.01 2.18 -25.81
C GLU A 103 -2.40 1.91 -26.38
N ARG A 104 -3.45 2.09 -25.58
CA ARG A 104 -4.84 2.04 -26.04
C ARG A 104 -5.20 3.16 -27.01
N LEU A 105 -4.58 4.33 -26.86
CA LEU A 105 -4.85 5.50 -27.70
C LEU A 105 -3.98 5.50 -28.97
N TRP A 106 -2.75 4.99 -28.87
CA TRP A 106 -1.82 4.89 -30.00
C TRP A 106 -1.21 3.49 -30.10
N PRO A 107 -1.94 2.53 -30.67
CA PRO A 107 -1.44 1.17 -30.87
C PRO A 107 -0.17 1.16 -31.71
N GLY A 108 0.80 0.32 -31.33
CA GLY A 108 2.07 0.17 -32.06
C GLY A 108 3.13 1.23 -31.77
N LYS A 109 2.82 2.27 -30.98
CA LYS A 109 3.78 3.34 -30.63
C LYS A 109 4.53 3.09 -29.32
N PHE A 110 3.92 2.34 -28.41
CA PHE A 110 4.40 2.14 -27.03
C PHE A 110 4.77 0.68 -26.75
N ASP A 111 5.06 -0.11 -27.78
CA ASP A 111 5.26 -1.57 -27.65
C ASP A 111 6.52 -1.94 -26.85
N VAL A 112 7.54 -1.07 -26.83
CA VAL A 112 8.82 -1.31 -26.14
C VAL A 112 9.02 -0.36 -24.95
N VAL A 113 8.68 0.92 -25.10
CA VAL A 113 8.88 1.94 -24.06
C VAL A 113 7.62 2.79 -23.92
N GLY A 114 7.27 3.11 -22.67
CA GLY A 114 6.18 4.02 -22.32
C GLY A 114 4.79 3.39 -22.30
N CYS A 115 4.67 2.06 -22.36
CA CYS A 115 3.39 1.37 -22.14
C CYS A 115 2.89 1.58 -20.71
N SER A 116 1.58 1.45 -20.50
CA SER A 116 0.94 1.68 -19.21
C SER A 116 1.49 0.77 -18.11
N HIS A 117 1.94 -0.44 -18.46
CA HIS A 117 2.57 -1.36 -17.52
C HIS A 117 3.90 -0.82 -16.98
N GLN A 118 4.70 -0.14 -17.81
CA GLN A 118 5.92 0.53 -17.36
C GLN A 118 5.58 1.70 -16.44
N TRP A 119 4.57 2.50 -16.77
CA TRP A 119 4.08 3.57 -15.89
C TRP A 119 3.60 3.01 -14.55
N TRP A 120 2.83 1.93 -14.55
CA TRP A 120 2.41 1.23 -13.33
C TRP A 120 3.62 0.88 -12.46
N HIS A 121 4.66 0.26 -13.03
CA HIS A 121 5.88 -0.05 -12.29
C HIS A 121 6.57 1.19 -11.70
N ILE A 122 6.67 2.28 -12.47
CA ILE A 122 7.30 3.54 -12.02
C ILE A 122 6.54 4.10 -10.82
N PHE A 123 5.21 4.20 -10.88
CA PHE A 123 4.39 4.74 -9.80
C PHE A 123 4.41 3.85 -8.55
N ILE A 124 4.34 2.51 -8.71
CA ILE A 124 4.45 1.58 -7.57
C ILE A 124 5.83 1.65 -6.93
N LEU A 125 6.91 1.71 -7.72
CA LEU A 125 8.26 1.85 -7.18
C LEU A 125 8.42 3.17 -6.42
N GLY A 126 7.93 4.28 -6.98
CA GLY A 126 7.92 5.58 -6.32
C GLY A 126 7.15 5.54 -4.99
N ALA A 127 5.96 4.92 -4.98
CA ALA A 127 5.16 4.71 -3.78
C ALA A 127 5.92 3.91 -2.72
N MET A 128 6.62 2.82 -3.11
CA MET A 128 7.39 1.99 -2.20
C MET A 128 8.59 2.74 -1.58
N ILE A 129 9.33 3.50 -2.40
CA ILE A 129 10.46 4.31 -1.92
C ILE A 129 9.97 5.38 -0.96
N TYR A 130 8.96 6.14 -1.35
CA TYR A 130 8.37 7.18 -0.53
C TYR A 130 7.87 6.62 0.81
N TRP A 131 7.12 5.51 0.76
CA TRP A 131 6.62 4.86 1.97
C TRP A 131 7.73 4.41 2.92
N GLN A 132 8.80 3.82 2.38
CA GLN A 132 9.94 3.39 3.17
C GLN A 132 10.64 4.58 3.83
N GLN A 133 10.81 5.69 3.11
CA GLN A 133 11.43 6.91 3.63
C GLN A 133 10.58 7.54 4.73
N SER A 134 9.28 7.74 4.49
CA SER A 134 8.34 8.27 5.49
C SER A 134 8.28 7.40 6.75
N GLY A 135 8.22 6.08 6.60
CA GLY A 135 8.23 5.15 7.73
C GLY A 135 9.52 5.22 8.55
N ASN A 136 10.68 5.36 7.91
CA ASN A 136 11.96 5.51 8.60
C ASN A 136 12.06 6.84 9.36
N GLN A 137 11.53 7.93 8.79
CA GLN A 137 11.49 9.23 9.47
C GLN A 137 10.60 9.17 10.71
N LEU A 138 9.41 8.58 10.59
CA LEU A 138 8.49 8.39 11.71
C LEU A 138 9.10 7.53 12.82
N LEU A 139 9.77 6.43 12.45
CA LEU A 139 10.44 5.55 13.41
C LEU A 139 11.60 6.26 14.13
N THR A 140 12.34 7.10 13.41
CA THR A 140 13.41 7.93 14.00
C THR A 140 12.83 8.89 15.03
N GLU A 141 11.70 9.51 14.73
CA GLU A 141 11.00 10.42 15.65
C GLU A 141 10.55 9.70 16.92
N TYR A 142 9.89 8.53 16.81
CA TYR A 142 9.52 7.75 17.99
C TYR A 142 10.70 7.38 18.88
N ARG A 143 11.84 7.01 18.27
CA ARG A 143 13.04 6.63 19.02
C ARG A 143 13.71 7.83 19.67
N SER A 144 13.64 9.01 19.06
CA SER A 144 14.20 10.24 19.65
C SER A 144 13.51 10.70 20.94
N PHE A 145 12.28 10.23 21.21
CA PHE A 145 11.56 10.49 22.46
C PHE A 145 11.77 9.38 23.52
N SER A 146 12.45 8.29 23.16
CA SER A 146 12.68 7.15 24.05
C SER A 146 14.04 7.21 24.78
N ASP A 147 14.86 8.22 24.45
CA ASP A 147 16.13 8.57 25.09
C ASP A 147 15.94 9.74 26.07
#